data_AF-A0A498QRC1-F1
#
_entry.id   AF-A0A498QRC1-F1
#
_cell.length_a   1.000
_cell.length_b   1.000
_cell.length_c   1.000
_cell.angle_alpha   90.00
_cell.angle_beta   90.00
_cell.angle_gamma   90.00
#
_symmetry.space_group_name_H-M   'P 1'
#
loop_
_entity.id
_entity.type
_entity.pdbx_description
1 polymer ?
#
loop_
_entity_poly.entity_id
_entity_poly.type
_entity_poly.pdbx_seq_one_letter_code
_entity_poly.pdbx_strand_id
1 'polypeptide(L)'
;MIGGEPLLFPDRIRAYVEGMEYVSLSTNGMRRLPREGFERVQLFVTVFGGDALDDEWRAIRPGGKRFTGLFQTALDNVRDDPRAMFIVHLAEQPISSIEPTVERIADNGNRVTLGLYGAYDEHDPIGLRDPDRLIDEALRVKERFRTWC
;
A
#
# COMPACT_ATOMS: atom_id res chain seq x y z
N MET A 1 -3.37 -4.99 -12.42
CA MET A 1 -4.03 -3.71 -12.75
C MET A 1 -3.40 -2.64 -11.87
N ILE A 2 -2.73 -1.67 -12.50
CA ILE A 2 -2.05 -0.54 -11.85
C ILE A 2 -2.51 0.73 -12.58
N GLY A 3 -2.84 1.78 -11.83
CA GLY A 3 -3.39 3.03 -12.37
C GLY A 3 -4.90 3.17 -12.12
N GLY A 4 -5.35 4.41 -11.89
CA GLY A 4 -6.68 4.69 -11.37
C GLY A 4 -6.96 3.99 -10.03
N GLU A 5 -8.19 4.08 -9.52
CA GLU A 5 -8.64 3.24 -8.40
C GLU A 5 -9.53 2.10 -8.94
N PRO A 6 -9.01 0.86 -9.06
CA PRO A 6 -9.73 -0.23 -9.72
C PRO A 6 -10.97 -0.67 -8.92
N LEU A 7 -10.98 -0.53 -7.59
CA LEU A 7 -12.09 -0.97 -6.76
C LEU A 7 -13.35 -0.08 -6.91
N LEU A 8 -13.27 1.00 -7.69
CA LEU A 8 -14.44 1.73 -8.15
C LEU A 8 -15.31 0.94 -9.13
N PHE A 9 -14.74 -0.05 -9.84
CA PHE A 9 -15.42 -0.78 -10.91
C PHE A 9 -15.25 -2.30 -10.80
N PRO A 10 -15.83 -2.97 -9.79
CA PRO A 10 -15.71 -4.42 -9.59
C PRO A 10 -16.10 -5.26 -10.82
N ASP A 11 -17.12 -4.84 -11.57
CA ASP A 11 -17.54 -5.57 -12.78
C ASP A 11 -16.47 -5.60 -13.87
N ARG A 12 -15.66 -4.56 -13.96
CA ARG A 12 -14.51 -4.54 -14.89
C ARG A 12 -13.41 -5.48 -14.42
N ILE A 13 -13.18 -5.56 -13.11
CA ILE A 13 -12.23 -6.51 -12.52
C ILE A 13 -12.70 -7.95 -12.81
N ARG A 14 -14.00 -8.22 -12.68
CA ARG A 14 -14.58 -9.56 -12.89
C ARG A 14 -14.27 -10.12 -14.28
N ALA A 15 -14.36 -9.29 -15.32
CA ALA A 15 -13.99 -9.69 -16.67
C ALA A 15 -12.53 -10.20 -16.78
N TYR A 16 -11.59 -9.63 -16.01
CA TYR A 16 -10.22 -10.14 -15.96
C TYR A 16 -10.12 -11.44 -15.15
N VAL A 17 -10.83 -11.55 -14.03
CA VAL A 17 -10.84 -12.77 -13.20
C VAL A 17 -11.42 -13.97 -13.96
N GLU A 18 -12.40 -13.75 -14.83
CA GLU A 18 -12.98 -14.80 -15.68
C GLU A 18 -12.01 -15.30 -16.76
N GLY A 19 -11.13 -14.43 -17.27
CA GLY A 19 -10.21 -14.74 -18.36
C GLY A 19 -8.77 -15.05 -17.95
N MET A 20 -8.37 -14.73 -16.71
CA MET A 20 -6.98 -14.82 -16.25
C MET A 20 -6.87 -15.61 -14.95
N GLU A 21 -5.89 -16.50 -14.88
CA GLU A 21 -5.64 -17.33 -13.70
C GLU A 21 -5.14 -16.52 -12.50
N TYR A 22 -4.34 -15.48 -12.76
CA TYR A 22 -3.74 -14.62 -11.73
C TYR A 22 -4.06 -13.16 -12.02
N VAL A 23 -4.72 -12.52 -11.07
CA VAL A 23 -5.07 -11.09 -11.14
C VAL A 23 -4.58 -10.40 -9.89
N SER A 24 -3.70 -9.41 -10.06
CA SER A 24 -3.24 -8.54 -8.99
C SER A 24 -3.74 -7.11 -9.20
N LEU A 25 -4.22 -6.47 -8.13
CA LEU A 25 -4.74 -5.10 -8.16
C LEU A 25 -3.91 -4.22 -7.24
N SER A 26 -3.48 -3.05 -7.73
CA SER A 26 -2.99 -1.97 -6.86
C SER A 26 -4.15 -1.04 -6.53
N THR A 27 -4.36 -0.76 -5.24
CA THR A 27 -5.48 0.05 -4.72
C THR A 27 -5.01 0.96 -3.59
N ASN A 28 -5.70 2.07 -3.39
CA ASN A 28 -5.55 2.91 -2.19
C ASN A 28 -6.29 2.34 -0.96
N GLY A 29 -7.05 1.25 -1.11
CA GLY A 29 -7.74 0.58 0.00
C GLY A 29 -8.99 1.30 0.51
N MET A 30 -9.45 2.37 -0.15
CA MET A 30 -10.63 3.15 0.29
C MET A 30 -11.97 2.45 0.04
N ARG A 31 -11.97 1.32 -0.69
CA ARG A 31 -13.14 0.47 -0.87
C ARG A 31 -12.78 -0.97 -0.60
N ARG A 32 -13.73 -1.73 -0.05
CA ARG A 32 -13.61 -3.18 0.10
C ARG A 32 -13.96 -3.87 -1.22
N LEU A 33 -13.12 -4.80 -1.67
CA LEU A 33 -13.47 -5.73 -2.73
C LEU A 33 -14.27 -6.90 -2.12
N PRO A 34 -15.47 -7.24 -2.64
CA PRO A 34 -16.20 -8.41 -2.17
C PRO A 34 -15.35 -9.67 -2.31
N ARG A 35 -15.59 -10.66 -1.45
CA ARG A 35 -14.87 -11.94 -1.50
C ARG A 35 -15.40 -12.82 -2.62
N GLU A 36 -16.72 -12.90 -2.74
CA GLU A 36 -17.41 -13.71 -3.75
C GLU A 36 -17.01 -13.30 -5.17
N GLY A 37 -16.48 -14.26 -5.93
CA GLY A 37 -16.04 -14.07 -7.31
C GLY A 37 -14.69 -13.35 -7.44
N PHE A 38 -14.00 -13.07 -6.33
CA PHE A 38 -12.68 -12.45 -6.30
C PHE A 38 -11.74 -13.12 -5.28
N GLU A 39 -11.96 -14.40 -4.98
CA GLU A 39 -11.23 -15.15 -3.97
C GLU A 39 -9.75 -15.29 -4.30
N ARG A 40 -9.43 -15.30 -5.59
CA ARG A 40 -8.07 -15.50 -6.13
C ARG A 40 -7.36 -14.21 -6.49
N VAL A 41 -7.98 -13.06 -6.25
CA VAL A 41 -7.38 -11.76 -6.54
C VAL A 41 -6.36 -11.41 -5.46
N GLN A 42 -5.15 -11.03 -5.87
CA GLN A 42 -4.17 -10.42 -4.98
C GLN A 42 -4.41 -8.91 -4.92
N LEU A 43 -4.54 -8.36 -3.72
CA LEU A 43 -4.64 -6.93 -3.45
C LEU A 43 -3.29 -6.41 -2.95
N PHE A 44 -2.79 -5.39 -3.61
CA PHE A 44 -1.66 -4.57 -3.21
C PHE A 44 -2.19 -3.22 -2.75
N VAL A 45 -2.20 -3.00 -1.43
CA VAL A 45 -2.68 -1.76 -0.82
C VAL A 45 -1.49 -0.82 -0.66
N THR A 46 -1.50 0.28 -1.40
CA THR A 46 -0.34 1.18 -1.45
C THR A 46 -0.38 2.24 -0.35
N VAL A 47 0.71 2.39 0.39
CA VAL A 47 0.89 3.31 1.54
C VAL A 47 2.22 4.06 1.41
N PHE A 48 2.24 5.34 1.79
CA PHE A 48 3.42 6.22 1.71
C PHE A 48 3.68 6.82 3.09
N GLY A 49 4.09 5.98 4.04
CA GLY A 49 4.47 6.40 5.39
C GLY A 49 3.39 6.29 6.46
N GLY A 50 2.15 5.92 6.09
CA GLY A 50 1.08 5.63 7.04
C GLY A 50 0.52 6.86 7.74
N ASP A 51 -0.54 6.64 8.52
CA ASP A 51 -1.17 7.63 9.40
C ASP A 51 -1.29 9.05 8.81
N ALA A 52 -0.67 10.03 9.48
CA ALA A 52 -0.71 11.43 9.13
C ALA A 52 0.01 11.72 7.81
N LEU A 53 1.01 10.92 7.43
CA LEU A 53 1.76 11.10 6.19
C LEU A 53 0.90 10.76 4.97
N ASP A 54 0.16 9.66 5.02
CA ASP A 54 -0.80 9.34 3.95
C ASP A 54 -1.93 10.39 3.87
N ASP A 55 -2.38 10.93 5.01
CA ASP A 55 -3.33 12.05 5.00
C ASP A 55 -2.72 13.33 4.39
N GLU A 56 -1.46 13.65 4.71
CA GLU A 56 -0.73 14.83 4.24
C GLU A 56 -0.36 14.76 2.75
N TRP A 57 -0.13 13.57 2.21
CA TRP A 57 0.30 13.44 0.82
C TRP A 57 -0.82 13.02 -0.12
N ARG A 58 -1.80 12.25 0.37
CA ARG A 58 -2.73 11.51 -0.53
C ARG A 58 -4.20 11.68 -0.20
N ALA A 59 -4.56 12.15 0.99
CA ALA A 59 -5.97 12.35 1.34
C ALA A 59 -6.56 13.64 0.73
N ILE A 60 -6.57 13.70 -0.61
CA ILE A 60 -7.09 14.82 -1.41
C ILE A 60 -8.16 14.26 -2.37
N ARG A 61 -9.36 14.82 -2.32
CA ARG A 61 -10.46 14.41 -3.22
C ARG A 61 -10.31 15.05 -4.61
N PRO A 62 -11.05 14.57 -5.64
CA PRO A 62 -11.07 15.16 -6.99
C PRO A 62 -11.51 16.64 -7.14
N GLY A 63 -11.55 17.41 -6.05
CA GLY A 63 -11.77 18.86 -6.05
C GLY A 63 -10.83 19.60 -5.08
N GLY A 64 -9.71 18.99 -4.71
CA GLY A 64 -8.71 19.59 -3.81
C GLY A 64 -9.06 19.54 -2.31
N LYS A 65 -10.30 19.17 -1.95
CA LYS A 65 -10.70 19.05 -0.54
C LYS A 65 -9.92 17.93 0.15
N ARG A 66 -9.21 18.29 1.23
CA ARG A 66 -8.51 17.34 2.10
C ARG A 66 -9.48 16.54 2.98
N PHE A 67 -9.09 15.33 3.35
CA PHE A 67 -9.75 14.50 4.36
C PHE A 67 -8.70 13.81 5.23
N THR A 68 -9.16 13.08 6.25
CA THR A 68 -8.28 12.33 7.16
C THR A 68 -8.73 10.88 7.30
N GLY A 69 -7.86 10.04 7.86
CA GLY A 69 -8.12 8.63 8.11
C GLY A 69 -7.98 7.75 6.87
N LEU A 70 -7.17 8.17 5.87
CA LEU A 70 -6.90 7.37 4.67
C LEU A 70 -6.32 6.00 5.04
N PHE A 71 -5.25 5.99 5.83
CA PHE A 71 -4.59 4.76 6.23
C PHE A 71 -5.48 3.88 7.13
N GLN A 72 -6.17 4.47 8.10
CA GLN A 72 -7.11 3.74 8.96
C GLN A 72 -8.24 3.08 8.16
N THR A 73 -8.81 3.80 7.19
CA THR A 73 -9.85 3.27 6.32
C THR A 73 -9.34 2.10 5.49
N ALA A 74 -8.11 2.19 4.97
CA ALA A 74 -7.48 1.11 4.23
C ALA A 74 -7.31 -0.14 5.12
N LEU A 75 -6.76 0.01 6.34
CA LEU A 75 -6.64 -1.08 7.32
C LEU A 75 -8.00 -1.76 7.58
N ASP A 76 -9.04 -0.98 7.87
CA ASP A 76 -10.36 -1.54 8.18
C ASP A 76 -11.00 -2.28 7.01
N ASN A 77 -10.76 -1.83 5.78
CA ASN A 77 -11.31 -2.46 4.59
C ASN A 77 -10.69 -3.83 4.29
N VAL A 78 -9.43 -4.06 4.66
CA VAL A 78 -8.69 -5.30 4.34
C VAL A 78 -8.24 -6.10 5.57
N ARG A 79 -8.68 -5.73 6.77
CA ARG A 79 -8.39 -6.44 8.03
C ARG A 79 -8.59 -7.95 7.89
N ASP A 80 -7.54 -8.70 8.24
CA ASP A 80 -7.47 -10.16 8.15
C ASP A 80 -7.79 -10.76 6.77
N ASP A 81 -7.83 -9.95 5.70
CA ASP A 81 -8.05 -10.45 4.34
C ASP A 81 -6.74 -11.07 3.82
N PRO A 82 -6.67 -12.40 3.63
CA PRO A 82 -5.46 -13.06 3.16
C PRO A 82 -5.11 -12.68 1.71
N ARG A 83 -6.04 -12.05 0.99
CA ARG A 83 -5.79 -11.50 -0.35
C ARG A 83 -4.98 -10.21 -0.30
N ALA A 84 -4.88 -9.54 0.84
CA ALA A 84 -4.29 -8.22 0.94
C ALA A 84 -2.85 -8.25 1.46
N MET A 85 -1.99 -7.57 0.72
CA MET A 85 -0.63 -7.22 1.11
C MET A 85 -0.48 -5.71 0.96
N PHE A 86 0.13 -5.06 1.95
CA PHE A 86 0.46 -3.65 1.86
C PHE A 86 1.82 -3.46 1.20
N ILE A 87 1.92 -2.49 0.31
CA ILE A 87 3.19 -1.99 -0.23
C ILE A 87 3.48 -0.67 0.46
N VAL A 88 4.54 -0.63 1.27
CA VAL A 88 5.03 0.61 1.90
C VAL A 88 6.15 1.17 1.02
N HIS A 89 5.91 2.34 0.42
CA HIS A 89 6.87 2.97 -0.48
C HIS A 89 7.95 3.76 0.25
N LEU A 90 9.19 3.28 0.19
CA LEU A 90 10.37 3.91 0.75
C LEU A 90 10.94 4.91 -0.26
N ALA A 91 10.71 6.21 -0.08
CA ALA A 91 11.37 7.28 -0.85
C ALA A 91 11.21 8.65 -0.20
N GLU A 92 9.97 8.97 0.20
CA GLU A 92 9.59 10.33 0.62
C GLU A 92 9.33 10.43 2.13
N GLN A 93 9.38 9.29 2.84
CA GLN A 93 8.99 9.21 4.23
C GLN A 93 10.13 9.33 5.24
N PRO A 94 9.86 9.95 6.40
CA PRO A 94 10.78 9.89 7.53
C PRO A 94 11.10 8.42 7.84
N ILE A 95 12.38 8.07 7.92
CA ILE A 95 12.84 6.72 8.26
C ILE A 95 12.16 6.22 9.56
N SER A 96 11.92 7.12 10.51
CA SER A 96 11.22 6.84 11.77
C SER A 96 9.75 6.42 11.63
N SER A 97 9.10 6.61 10.48
CA SER A 97 7.71 6.18 10.26
C SER A 97 7.60 4.74 9.73
N ILE A 98 8.71 4.13 9.30
CA ILE A 98 8.70 2.78 8.71
C ILE A 98 8.23 1.75 9.73
N GLU A 99 8.90 1.63 10.87
CA GLU A 99 8.53 0.64 11.90
C GLU A 99 7.07 0.79 12.37
N PRO A 100 6.59 1.97 12.80
CA PRO A 100 5.21 2.11 13.24
C PRO A 100 4.18 1.76 12.16
N THR A 101 4.47 2.08 10.88
CA THR A 101 3.58 1.73 9.77
C THR A 101 3.49 0.22 9.59
N VAL A 102 4.64 -0.47 9.59
CA VAL A 102 4.71 -1.94 9.45
C VAL A 102 4.02 -2.62 10.63
N GLU A 103 4.26 -2.15 11.86
CA GLU A 103 3.64 -2.68 13.07
C GLU A 103 2.12 -2.63 12.99
N ARG A 104 1.55 -1.48 12.59
CA ARG A 104 0.10 -1.33 12.45
C ARG A 104 -0.50 -2.23 11.37
N ILE A 105 0.21 -2.48 10.28
CA ILE A 105 -0.24 -3.42 9.23
C ILE A 105 -0.21 -4.86 9.74
N ALA A 106 0.87 -5.23 10.44
CA ALA A 106 1.01 -6.55 11.05
C ALA A 106 -0.09 -6.80 12.09
N ASP A 107 -0.35 -5.84 12.99
CA ASP A 107 -1.43 -5.88 13.98
C ASP A 107 -2.83 -5.96 13.33
N ASN A 108 -2.96 -5.52 12.08
CA ASN A 108 -4.20 -5.62 11.29
C ASN A 108 -4.41 -6.97 10.61
N GLY A 109 -3.45 -7.90 10.75
CA GLY A 109 -3.53 -9.24 10.17
C GLY A 109 -3.09 -9.31 8.71
N ASN A 110 -2.37 -8.31 8.19
CA ASN A 110 -1.97 -8.26 6.79
C ASN A 110 -0.46 -8.31 6.59
N ARG A 111 -0.05 -8.87 5.44
CA ARG A 111 1.36 -8.90 5.03
C ARG A 111 1.84 -7.55 4.52
N VAL A 112 3.14 -7.34 4.58
CA VAL A 112 3.82 -6.12 4.16
C VAL A 112 4.90 -6.47 3.14
N THR A 113 5.08 -5.61 2.15
CA THR A 113 6.28 -5.55 1.34
C THR A 113 6.79 -4.11 1.30
N LEU A 114 8.11 -3.96 1.36
CA LEU A 114 8.77 -2.66 1.29
C LEU A 114 9.22 -2.42 -0.15
N GLY A 115 8.71 -1.37 -0.77
CA GLY A 115 9.05 -1.02 -2.15
C GLY A 115 9.87 0.27 -2.18
N LEU A 116 11.05 0.26 -2.78
CA LEU A 116 11.75 1.51 -3.07
C LEU A 116 11.02 2.22 -4.22
N TYR A 117 10.65 3.48 -4.02
CA TYR A 117 9.99 4.27 -5.06
C TYR A 117 10.96 5.31 -5.61
N GLY A 118 10.97 5.49 -6.92
CA GLY A 118 11.71 6.56 -7.55
C GLY A 118 10.77 7.69 -7.98
N ALA A 119 11.15 8.93 -7.74
CA ALA A 119 10.48 10.08 -8.32
C ALA A 119 10.57 9.99 -9.86
N TYR A 120 9.42 10.18 -10.51
CA TYR A 120 9.41 10.38 -11.95
C TYR A 120 9.98 11.78 -12.22
N ASP A 121 10.83 11.89 -13.24
CA ASP A 121 11.32 13.14 -13.83
C ASP A 121 12.57 13.78 -13.18
N GLU A 122 13.23 13.10 -12.25
CA GLU A 122 14.51 13.55 -11.68
C GLU A 122 15.73 12.89 -12.36
N HIS A 123 16.86 13.63 -12.40
CA HIS A 123 18.12 13.14 -12.97
C HIS A 123 18.73 12.00 -12.14
N ASP A 124 18.38 11.96 -10.85
CA ASP A 124 18.53 10.82 -9.95
C ASP A 124 17.13 10.41 -9.47
N PRO A 125 16.46 9.46 -10.15
CA PRO A 125 15.09 9.10 -9.85
C PRO A 125 14.93 8.50 -8.46
N ILE A 126 16.00 8.05 -7.80
CA ILE A 126 15.91 7.55 -6.41
C ILE A 126 16.11 8.72 -5.43
N GLY A 127 16.99 9.68 -5.74
CA GLY A 127 17.09 10.98 -5.05
C GLY A 127 17.26 10.91 -3.53
N LEU A 128 17.67 9.74 -3.01
CA LEU A 128 17.71 9.47 -1.58
C LEU A 128 18.85 10.24 -0.94
N ARG A 129 18.53 11.06 0.05
CA ARG A 129 19.55 11.80 0.82
C ARG A 129 20.50 10.88 1.60
N ASP A 130 20.00 9.73 2.04
CA ASP A 130 20.74 8.74 2.84
C ASP A 130 20.20 7.32 2.58
N PRO A 131 20.56 6.71 1.44
CA PRO A 131 20.02 5.41 1.03
C PRO A 131 20.46 4.27 1.94
N ASP A 132 21.68 4.31 2.45
CA ASP A 132 22.23 3.26 3.33
C ASP A 132 21.43 3.18 4.62
N ARG A 133 21.17 4.33 5.27
CA ARG A 133 20.36 4.36 6.49
C ARG A 133 18.91 3.90 6.25
N LEU A 134 18.34 4.23 5.10
CA LEU A 134 16.99 3.77 4.73
C LEU A 134 16.94 2.26 4.54
N ILE A 135 17.93 1.69 3.85
CA ILE A 135 18.06 0.24 3.63
C ILE A 135 18.29 -0.47 4.96
N ASP A 136 19.19 0.03 5.81
CA ASP A 136 19.46 -0.54 7.12
C ASP A 136 18.20 -0.60 7.99
N GLU A 137 17.43 0.49 8.01
CA GLU A 137 16.15 0.51 8.72
C GLU A 137 15.14 -0.48 8.13
N ALA A 138 15.01 -0.52 6.80
CA ALA A 138 14.11 -1.44 6.12
C ALA A 138 14.45 -2.91 6.43
N LEU A 139 15.74 -3.26 6.43
CA LEU A 139 16.22 -4.59 6.77
C LEU A 139 16.00 -4.92 8.26
N ARG A 140 16.25 -3.97 9.16
CA ARG A 140 15.99 -4.12 10.59
C ARG A 140 14.50 -4.37 10.87
N VAL A 141 13.62 -3.59 10.26
CA VAL A 141 12.16 -3.75 10.38
C VAL A 141 11.71 -5.08 9.79
N LYS A 142 12.22 -5.46 8.60
CA LYS A 142 11.94 -6.76 8.00
C LYS A 142 12.31 -7.92 8.93
N GLU A 143 13.47 -7.88 9.58
CA GLU A 143 13.88 -8.93 10.51
C GLU A 143 12.98 -8.97 11.76
N ARG A 144 12.62 -7.82 12.33
CA ARG A 144 11.69 -7.74 13.47
C ARG A 144 10.30 -8.30 13.13
N PHE A 145 9.80 -8.04 11.93
CA PHE A 145 8.48 -8.45 11.47
C PHE A 145 8.52 -9.59 10.44
N ARG A 146 9.49 -10.51 10.56
CA ARG A 146 9.79 -11.57 9.57
C ARG A 146 8.59 -12.47 9.18
N THR A 147 7.60 -12.62 10.05
CA THR A 147 6.39 -13.39 9.74
C THR A 147 5.43 -12.63 8.80
N TRP A 148 5.52 -11.30 8.81
CA TRP A 148 4.65 -10.38 8.08
C TRP A 148 5.30 -9.79 6.82
N CYS A 149 6.64 -9.74 6.77
CA CYS A 149 7.45 -9.17 5.69
C CYS A 149 8.13 -10.23 4.79
#